data_AF-A0A4D4ME42-F1
#
_entry.id   AF-A0A4D4ME42-F1
#
_cell.length_a   1.000
_cell.length_b   1.000
_cell.length_c   1.000
_cell.angle_alpha   90.00
_cell.angle_beta   90.00
_cell.angle_gamma   90.00
#
_symmetry.space_group_name_H-M   'P 1'
#
loop_
_entity.id
_entity.type
_entity.pdbx_description
1 polymer ?
#
loop_
_entity_poly.entity_id
_entity_poly.type
_entity_poly.pdbx_seq_one_letter_code
_entity_poly.pdbx_strand_id
1 'polypeptide(L)' 'MISAGPRNRPHNILGTHRVMFAVDDIEDTVARLRPHGAELVGEIARFEDSYLLCYLRGPEGIIVGLAEQLR' A
#
# COMPACT_ATOMS: atom_id res chain seq x y z
N MET A 1 23.29 -8.08 17.02
CA MET A 1 21.96 -7.42 17.08
C MET A 1 21.57 -7.01 15.68
N ILE A 2 20.55 -7.65 15.11
CA ILE A 2 19.95 -7.18 13.85
C ILE A 2 19.12 -5.96 14.22
N SER A 3 19.66 -4.76 13.96
CA SER A 3 18.89 -3.54 14.12
C SER A 3 18.04 -3.36 12.86
N ALA A 4 16.72 -3.42 13.01
CA ALA A 4 15.80 -3.05 11.93
C ALA A 4 15.96 -1.54 11.71
N GLY A 5 16.79 -1.16 10.74
CA GLY A 5 17.01 0.24 10.37
C GLY A 5 15.69 0.99 10.13
N PRO A 6 15.72 2.33 10.02
CA PRO A 6 14.55 3.22 10.16
C PRO A 6 13.25 2.68 9.51
N ARG A 7 12.16 2.69 10.29
CA ARG A 7 10.83 2.19 9.88
C ARG A 7 10.18 3.01 8.75
N ASN A 8 10.57 4.28 8.61
CA ASN A 8 10.13 5.15 7.51
C ASN A 8 11.20 5.24 6.41
N ARG A 9 11.65 4.08 5.90
CA ARG A 9 12.56 4.05 4.77
C ARG A 9 11.83 4.49 3.49
N PRO A 10 12.47 5.29 2.62
CA PRO A 10 11.97 5.57 1.28
C PRO A 10 11.57 4.29 0.54
N HIS A 11 10.50 4.35 -0.24
CA HIS A 11 9.98 3.18 -0.96
C HIS A 11 10.84 2.79 -2.17
N ASN A 12 11.80 3.63 -2.54
CA ASN A 12 12.68 3.49 -3.71
C ASN A 12 14.11 3.05 -3.32
N ILE A 13 14.25 2.17 -2.33
CA ILE A 13 15.54 1.59 -1.93
C ILE A 13 15.74 0.25 -2.62
N LEU A 14 16.96 0.00 -3.10
CA LEU A 14 17.38 -1.28 -3.66
C LEU A 14 17.06 -2.44 -2.69
N GLY A 15 16.36 -3.46 -3.18
CA GLY A 15 15.96 -4.63 -2.40
C GLY A 15 14.58 -4.54 -1.74
N THR A 16 13.90 -3.39 -1.77
CA THR A 16 12.51 -3.26 -1.32
C THR A 16 11.55 -3.68 -2.44
N HIS A 17 11.13 -4.95 -2.44
CA HIS A 17 10.04 -5.41 -3.31
C HIS A 17 8.69 -5.13 -2.63
N ARG A 18 7.72 -4.69 -3.45
CA ARG A 18 6.33 -4.52 -3.05
C ARG A 18 5.50 -5.65 -3.64
N VAL A 19 4.58 -6.19 -2.84
CA VAL A 19 3.57 -7.14 -3.31
C VAL A 19 2.29 -6.37 -3.60
N MET A 20 1.64 -6.69 -4.72
CA MET A 20 0.37 -6.10 -5.11
C MET A 20 -0.75 -7.12 -4.92
N PHE A 21 -1.85 -6.68 -4.31
CA PHE A 21 -3.05 -7.49 -4.06
C PHE A 21 -4.22 -6.93 -4.86
N ALA A 22 -4.94 -7.80 -5.55
CA ALA A 22 -6.22 -7.46 -6.13
C ALA A 22 -7.30 -7.46 -5.03
N VAL A 23 -8.17 -6.46 -5.02
CA VAL A 23 -9.26 -6.30 -4.05
C VAL A 23 -10.56 -5.95 -4.77
N ASP A 24 -11.69 -6.29 -4.14
CA ASP A 24 -13.01 -6.04 -4.72
C ASP A 24 -13.51 -4.61 -4.48
N ASP A 25 -13.08 -3.98 -3.38
CA ASP A 25 -13.40 -2.58 -3.01
C ASP A 25 -12.19 -1.96 -2.30
N ILE A 26 -11.53 -1.02 -2.95
CA ILE A 26 -10.30 -0.39 -2.47
C ILE A 26 -10.57 0.59 -1.34
N GLU A 27 -11.69 1.32 -1.37
CA GLU A 27 -12.03 2.32 -0.35
C GLU A 27 -12.35 1.63 0.97
N ASP A 28 -13.20 0.60 0.93
CA ASP A 28 -13.54 -0.21 2.10
C ASP A 28 -12.30 -0.94 2.64
N THR A 29 -11.47 -1.51 1.76
CA THR A 29 -10.24 -2.18 2.19
C THR A 29 -9.28 -1.21 2.89
N VAL A 30 -9.08 0.00 2.36
CA VAL A 30 -8.26 1.03 3.01
C VAL A 30 -8.87 1.45 4.36
N ALA A 31 -10.20 1.63 4.42
CA ALA A 31 -10.90 2.00 5.65
C ALA A 31 -10.72 0.95 6.75
N ARG A 32 -10.81 -0.35 6.41
CA ARG A 32 -10.58 -1.45 7.37
C ARG A 32 -9.13 -1.53 7.83
N LEU A 33 -8.16 -1.17 6.99
CA LEU A 33 -6.74 -1.28 7.32
C LEU A 33 -6.22 -0.09 8.17
N ARG A 34 -6.84 1.09 8.06
CA ARG A 34 -6.45 2.29 8.84
C ARG A 34 -6.43 2.06 10.36
N PRO A 35 -7.47 1.47 11.00
CA PRO A 35 -7.44 1.14 12.43
C PRO A 35 -6.30 0.20 12.84
N HIS A 36 -5.74 -0.55 11.90
CA HIS A 36 -4.63 -1.47 12.13
C HIS A 36 -3.24 -0.84 11.86
N GLY A 37 -3.18 0.49 11.70
CA GLY A 37 -1.93 1.22 11.52
C GLY A 37 -1.43 1.26 10.06
N ALA A 38 -2.32 1.02 9.09
CA ALA A 38 -2.00 1.26 7.69
C ALA A 38 -2.15 2.74 7.32
N GLU A 39 -1.11 3.30 6.71
CA GLU A 39 -1.07 4.68 6.25
C GLU A 39 -1.06 4.72 4.71
N LEU A 40 -1.90 5.57 4.14
CA LEU A 40 -1.93 5.78 2.69
C LEU A 40 -0.68 6.54 2.24
N VAL A 41 0.05 5.98 1.27
CA VAL A 41 1.20 6.62 0.65
C VAL A 41 0.72 7.30 -0.63
N GLY A 42 0.41 8.60 -0.52
CA GLY A 42 -0.18 9.38 -1.60
C GLY A 42 -1.71 9.30 -1.54
N GLU A 43 -2.33 8.94 -2.65
CA GLU A 43 -3.79 8.89 -2.84
C GLU A 43 -4.23 7.59 -3.51
N ILE A 44 -5.54 7.33 -3.48
CA ILE A 44 -6.13 6.31 -4.36
C ILE A 44 -6.21 6.93 -5.75
N ALA A 45 -5.42 6.41 -6.67
CA ALA A 45 -5.30 6.91 -8.03
C ALA A 45 -6.14 6.05 -8.98
N ARG A 46 -6.83 6.70 -9.92
CA ARG A 46 -7.54 6.02 -11.00
C ARG A 46 -6.63 5.90 -12.22
N PHE A 47 -6.48 4.68 -12.73
CA PHE A 47 -5.76 4.39 -13.97
C PHE A 47 -6.76 4.07 -15.07
N GLU A 48 -6.93 5.05 -15.97
CA GLU A 48 -7.91 5.01 -17.05
C GLU A 48 -9.30 4.63 -16.52
N ASP A 49 -10.07 3.88 -17.31
CA ASP A 49 -11.33 3.28 -16.88
C ASP A 49 -11.17 1.83 -16.43
N SER A 50 -9.94 1.40 -16.10
CA SER A 50 -9.62 -0.01 -15.84
C SER A 50 -9.31 -0.35 -14.39
N TYR A 51 -8.67 0.54 -13.63
CA TYR A 51 -8.26 0.24 -12.25
C TYR A 51 -8.31 1.44 -11.29
N LEU A 52 -8.51 1.14 -10.01
CA LEU A 52 -8.09 1.99 -8.88
C LEU A 52 -6.86 1.37 -8.23
N LEU A 53 -5.89 2.21 -7.86
CA LEU A 53 -4.60 1.78 -7.33
C LEU A 53 -4.21 2.62 -6.12
N CYS A 54 -3.62 2.00 -5.10
CA CYS A 54 -2.96 2.74 -4.03
C CYS A 54 -1.78 1.97 -3.42
N TYR A 55 -0.95 2.69 -2.68
CA TYR A 55 0.06 2.10 -1.81
C TYR A 55 -0.27 2.37 -0.34
N LEU A 56 -0.12 1.33 0.49
CA LEU A 56 -0.24 1.41 1.93
C LEU A 56 1.10 1.09 2.58
N ARG A 57 1.46 1.87 3.60
CA ARG A 57 2.53 1.55 4.54
C ARG A 57 1.91 0.94 5.79
N GLY A 58 2.25 -0.32 6.08
CA GLY A 58 1.83 -0.98 7.30
C GLY A 58 2.62 -0.51 8.54
N PRO A 59 2.23 -0.94 9.75
CA PRO A 59 2.81 -0.47 11.01
C PRO A 59 4.32 -0.74 11.15
N GLU A 60 4.82 -1.80 10.50
CA GLU A 60 6.25 -2.15 10.46
C GLU A 60 7.01 -1.49 9.29
N GLY A 61 6.38 -0.55 8.57
CA GLY A 61 7.00 0.17 7.46
C GLY A 61 7.03 -0.59 6.13
N ILE A 62 6.42 -1.78 6.06
CA ILE A 62 6.26 -2.57 4.83
C ILE A 62 5.27 -1.88 3.90
N ILE A 63 5.61 -1.81 2.62
CA ILE A 63 4.74 -1.21 1.60
C ILE A 63 4.06 -2.31 0.79
N VAL A 64 2.74 -2.25 0.75
CA VAL A 64 1.90 -3.11 -0.09
C VAL A 64 1.13 -2.25 -1.09
N GLY A 65 0.86 -2.80 -2.26
CA GLY A 65 0.00 -2.18 -3.25
C GLY A 65 -1.37 -2.85 -3.28
N LEU A 66 -2.42 -2.05 -3.46
CA LEU A 66 -3.78 -2.53 -3.70
C LEU A 66 -4.22 -2.12 -5.09
N ALA A 67 -4.94 -3.01 -5.78
CA ALA A 67 -5.55 -2.76 -7.06
C ALA A 67 -6.99 -3.27 -7.08
N GLU A 68 -7.93 -2.42 -7.45
CA GLU A 68 -9.31 -2.81 -7.76
C GLU A 68 -9.52 -2.67 -9.25
N GLN A 69 -10.07 -3.70 -9.89
CA GLN A 69 -10.42 -3.64 -11.30
C GLN A 69 -11.78 -2.96 -11.47
N LEU A 70 -11.81 -1.90 -12.28
CA LEU A 70 -13.04 -1.25 -12.70
C LEU A 70 -13.69 -2.10 -13.81
N ARG A 71 -14.99 -2.37 -13.65
CA ARG A 71 -15.80 -3.13 -14.63
C ARG A 71 -16.50 -2.21 -15.61
#